data_AF-A0A350R075-F1
#
_entry.id   AF-A0A350R075-F1
#
_cell.length_a   1.000
_cell.length_b   1.000
_cell.length_c   1.000
_cell.angle_alpha   90.00
_cell.angle_beta   90.00
_cell.angle_gamma   90.00
#
_symmetry.space_group_name_H-M   'P 1'
#
loop_
_entity.id
_entity.type
_entity.pdbx_description
1 polymer ?
#
loop_
_entity_poly.entity_id
_entity_poly.type
_entity_poly.pdbx_seq_one_letter_code
_entity_poly.pdbx_strand_id
1 'polypeptide(L)' 'GDSSKVKKFIDINSLTFPVLLDLDGIAEKLYPSFTIPFTYVIDKKGRVAARVDGAKNWASNETFAALDILVKG' A
#
# COMPACT_ATOMS: atom_id res chain seq x y z
N GLY A 1 -7.28 -17.36 2.60
CA GLY A 1 -6.00 -17.59 1.89
C GLY A 1 -5.02 -18.32 2.78
N ASP A 2 -4.06 -19.04 2.20
CA ASP A 2 -3.04 -19.79 2.95
C ASP A 2 -1.94 -18.83 3.46
N SER A 3 -1.93 -18.56 4.77
CA SER A 3 -0.99 -17.65 5.42
C SER A 3 0.47 -18.13 5.34
N SER A 4 0.71 -19.43 5.16
CA SER A 4 2.06 -19.99 5.08
C SER A 4 2.81 -19.52 3.83
N LYS A 5 2.09 -19.37 2.70
CA LYS A 5 2.65 -18.85 1.44
C LYS A 5 3.05 -17.39 1.57
N VAL A 6 2.22 -16.59 2.24
CA VAL A 6 2.52 -15.17 2.50
C VAL A 6 3.72 -15.04 3.41
N LYS A 7 3.80 -15.83 4.49
CA LYS A 7 4.96 -15.84 5.39
C LYS A 7 6.26 -16.15 4.63
N LYS A 8 6.27 -17.20 3.80
CA LYS A 8 7.44 -17.54 2.99
C LYS A 8 7.85 -16.42 2.04
N PHE A 9 6.88 -15.71 1.45
CA PHE A 9 7.16 -14.57 0.57
C PHE A 9 7.79 -13.40 1.34
N ILE A 10 7.30 -13.10 2.54
CA ILE A 10 7.86 -12.08 3.44
C ILE A 10 9.32 -12.42 3.77
N ASP A 11 9.57 -13.67 4.17
CA ASP A 11 10.90 -14.15 4.57
C ASP A 11 11.90 -14.05 3.39
N ILE A 12 11.51 -14.48 2.19
CA ILE A 12 12.37 -14.44 0.98
C ILE A 12 12.69 -13.00 0.56
N ASN A 13 11.73 -12.08 0.64
CA ASN A 13 11.91 -10.70 0.21
C ASN A 13 12.41 -9.78 1.34
N SER A 14 12.63 -10.32 2.55
CA SER A 14 13.06 -9.56 3.73
C SER A 14 12.21 -8.31 3.99
N LEU A 15 10.88 -8.43 3.84
CA LEU A 15 10.00 -7.28 4.03
C LEU A 15 10.02 -6.85 5.50
N THR A 16 10.31 -5.58 5.74
CA THR A 16 10.46 -5.01 7.09
C THR A 16 9.24 -4.22 7.56
N PHE A 17 8.19 -4.14 6.73
CA PHE A 17 6.93 -3.48 7.04
C PHE A 17 5.83 -4.50 7.36
N PRO A 18 4.79 -4.11 8.12
CA PRO A 18 3.67 -4.99 8.43
C PRO A 18 2.93 -5.45 7.16
N VAL A 19 2.69 -6.75 7.06
CA VAL A 19 1.85 -7.35 6.01
C VAL A 19 0.57 -7.87 6.67
N LEU A 20 -0.57 -7.36 6.22
CA LEU A 20 -1.89 -7.71 6.73
C LEU A 20 -2.59 -8.68 5.77
N LEU A 21 -3.38 -9.61 6.33
CA LEU A 21 -4.21 -10.54 5.57
C LEU A 21 -5.68 -10.15 5.68
N ASP A 22 -6.29 -9.75 4.57
CA ASP A 22 -7.72 -9.48 4.50
C ASP A 22 -8.50 -10.77 4.20
N LEU A 23 -8.58 -11.67 5.18
CA LEU A 23 -9.19 -12.99 5.00
C LEU A 23 -10.69 -12.94 4.71
N ASP A 24 -11.38 -11.90 5.21
CA ASP A 24 -12.83 -11.69 5.08
C ASP A 24 -13.19 -10.71 3.94
N GLY A 25 -12.19 -10.15 3.25
CA GLY A 25 -12.37 -9.19 2.16
C GLY A 25 -12.99 -7.86 2.61
N ILE A 26 -12.83 -7.48 3.88
CA ILE A 26 -13.42 -6.24 4.43
C ILE A 26 -12.71 -5.03 3.83
N ALA A 27 -11.38 -5.05 3.80
CA ALA A 27 -10.60 -3.94 3.25
C ALA A 27 -10.82 -3.82 1.74
N GLU A 28 -10.85 -4.94 1.01
CA GLU A 28 -11.14 -4.95 -0.44
C GLU A 28 -12.51 -4.32 -0.77
N LYS A 29 -13.55 -4.66 0.00
CA LYS A 29 -14.90 -4.09 -0.20
C LYS A 29 -14.97 -2.59 0.09
N LEU A 30 -14.24 -2.13 1.11
CA LEU A 30 -14.20 -0.71 1.47
C LEU A 30 -13.35 0.12 0.49
N TYR A 31 -12.36 -0.50 -0.13
CA TYR A 31 -11.43 0.13 -1.08
C TYR A 31 -11.44 -0.59 -2.42
N PRO A 32 -12.56 -0.56 -3.16
CA PRO A 32 -12.71 -1.34 -4.38
C PRO A 32 -11.71 -0.88 -5.46
N SER A 33 -11.05 -1.86 -6.07
CA SER A 33 -10.17 -1.70 -7.22
C SER A 33 -10.47 -2.77 -8.25
N PHE A 34 -10.33 -2.42 -9.53
CA PHE A 34 -10.49 -3.35 -10.64
C PHE A 34 -9.18 -4.04 -11.01
N THR A 35 -8.04 -3.62 -10.44
CA THR A 35 -6.70 -4.07 -10.83
C THR A 35 -5.77 -4.17 -9.63
N ILE A 36 -4.83 -5.11 -9.69
CA ILE A 36 -3.70 -5.19 -8.75
C ILE A 36 -2.36 -4.95 -9.48
N PRO A 37 -1.35 -4.32 -8.83
CA PRO A 37 -1.46 -3.67 -7.53
C PRO A 37 -2.27 -2.36 -7.60
N PHE A 38 -2.85 -1.95 -6.48
CA PHE A 38 -3.40 -0.60 -6.28
C PHE A 38 -2.96 -0.09 -4.91
N THR A 39 -2.88 1.22 -4.73
CA THR A 39 -2.35 1.84 -3.50
C THR A 39 -3.07 3.14 -3.21
N TYR A 40 -3.38 3.36 -1.93
CA TYR A 40 -3.87 4.63 -1.40
C TYR A 40 -2.78 5.30 -0.56
N VAL A 41 -2.63 6.60 -0.72
CA VAL A 41 -1.80 7.44 0.16
C VAL A 41 -2.73 8.27 1.03
N ILE A 42 -2.55 8.20 2.35
CA ILE A 42 -3.39 8.87 3.34
C ILE A 42 -2.57 9.98 4.00
N ASP A 43 -3.13 11.18 4.13
CA ASP A 43 -2.49 12.31 4.81
C ASP A 43 -2.62 12.22 6.35
N LYS A 44 -1.95 13.13 7.07
CA LYS A 44 -1.99 13.20 8.53
C LYS A 44 -3.37 13.45 9.13
N LYS A 45 -4.32 13.96 8.34
CA LYS A 45 -5.71 14.21 8.77
C LYS A 45 -6.60 12.99 8.49
N GLY A 46 -6.02 11.88 8.04
CA GLY A 46 -6.75 10.65 7.71
C GLY A 46 -7.49 10.72 6.38
N ARG A 47 -7.17 11.68 5.51
CA ARG A 47 -7.83 11.83 4.20
C ARG A 47 -7.04 11.13 3.12
N VAL A 48 -7.72 10.59 2.12
CA VAL A 48 -7.07 10.06 0.92
C VAL A 48 -6.43 11.22 0.14
N ALA A 49 -5.11 11.26 0.11
CA ALA A 49 -4.31 12.24 -0.61
C ALA A 49 -4.06 11.81 -2.07
N ALA A 50 -3.93 10.51 -2.31
CA ALA A 50 -3.78 9.95 -3.66
C ALA A 50 -4.29 8.51 -3.75
N ARG A 51 -4.65 8.11 -4.97
CA ARG A 51 -4.88 6.73 -5.38
C ARG A 51 -4.01 6.44 -6.60
N VAL A 52 -3.34 5.30 -6.59
CA VAL A 52 -2.50 4.82 -7.70
C VAL A 52 -2.95 3.41 -8.06
N ASP A 53 -3.41 3.24 -9.30
CA ASP A 53 -3.72 1.93 -9.87
C ASP A 53 -2.53 1.48 -10.73
N GLY A 54 -2.12 0.22 -10.55
CA GLY A 54 -0.96 -0.36 -11.23
C GLY A 54 0.36 -0.12 -10.51
N ALA A 55 1.42 -0.69 -11.10
CA ALA A 55 2.77 -0.58 -10.56
C ALA A 55 3.31 0.85 -10.71
N LYS A 56 4.04 1.31 -9.69
CA LYS A 56 4.71 2.61 -9.66
C LYS A 56 6.10 2.48 -9.05
N ASN A 57 7.06 3.23 -9.59
CA ASN A 57 8.32 3.47 -8.89
C ASN A 57 8.06 4.42 -7.71
N TRP A 58 7.98 3.86 -6.50
CA TRP A 58 7.79 4.60 -5.25
C TRP A 58 9.08 5.23 -4.70
N ALA A 59 10.24 4.81 -5.21
CA ALA A 59 11.55 5.35 -4.82
C ALA A 59 12.01 6.50 -5.74
N SER A 60 11.10 7.09 -6.53
CA SER A 60 11.44 8.19 -7.41
C SER A 60 11.53 9.51 -6.65
N ASN A 61 12.36 10.45 -7.13
CA ASN A 61 12.51 11.77 -6.52
C ASN A 61 11.19 12.53 -6.46
N GLU A 62 10.35 12.38 -7.48
CA GLU A 62 9.01 12.99 -7.54
C GLU A 62 8.10 12.43 -6.44
N THR A 63 8.24 11.14 -6.13
CA THR A 63 7.46 10.50 -5.05
C THR A 63 7.90 11.02 -3.69
N PHE A 64 9.21 11.11 -3.44
CA PHE A 64 9.73 11.70 -2.21
C PHE A 64 9.31 13.17 -2.05
N ALA A 65 9.39 13.98 -3.11
CA ALA A 65 8.95 15.37 -3.08
C ALA A 65 7.45 15.51 -2.76
N ALA A 66 6.60 14.66 -3.35
CA ALA A 66 5.16 14.66 -3.06
C ALA A 66 4.86 14.24 -1.60
N LEU A 67 5.54 13.22 -1.08
CA LEU A 67 5.40 12.79 0.31
C LEU A 67 5.88 13.86 1.30
N ASP A 68 6.95 14.59 0.97
CA ASP A 68 7.47 15.69 1.79
C ASP A 68 6.43 16.79 2.02
N ILE A 69 5.59 17.07 1.01
CA ILE A 69 4.48 18.03 1.14
C ILE A 69 3.45 17.52 2.14
N LEU A 70 3.10 16.23 2.08
CA LEU A 70 2.12 15.60 2.98
C LEU A 70 2.65 15.47 4.42
N VAL A 71 3.97 15.32 4.59
CA VAL A 71 4.63 15.22 5.90
C VAL A 71 4.91 16.60 6.51
N LYS A 72 5.00 17.67 5.73
CA LYS A 72 5.21 19.04 6.26
C LYS A 72 3.90 19.80 6.49
N GLY A 73 2.85 19.51 5.72
CA GLY A 73 1.48 19.99 5.96
C GLY A 73 0.81 19.35 7.16
#